data_AF-A0A9D4KNG2-F1
#
_entry.id   AF-A0A9D4KNG2-F1
#
_cell.length_a   1.000
_cell.length_b   1.000
_cell.length_c   1.000
_cell.angle_alpha   90.00
_cell.angle_beta   90.00
_cell.angle_gamma   90.00
#
_symmetry.space_group_name_H-M   'P 1'
#
loop_
_entity.id
_entity.type
_entity.pdbx_description
1 polymer ?
#
loop_
_entity_poly.entity_id
_entity_poly.type
_entity_poly.pdbx_seq_one_letter_code
_entity_poly.pdbx_strand_id
1 'polypeptide(L)'
;MMQIVQGIGFVFSYSAKRLEAFTSELSEDQVTREQMEGRQKLKTLCETRWMSRAEALTTFVKAFSVVIHALEHPENDGDVKAGEHVRAILRFEFILTLDTCDHVLSSLVGLTAILQ
;
A
#
# COMPACT_ATOMS: atom_id res chain seq x y z
N MET A 1 8.02 -7.02 8.00
CA MET A 1 6.82 -6.31 7.54
C MET A 1 7.13 -4.97 6.89
N MET A 2 7.63 -3.94 7.61
CA MET A 2 7.87 -2.61 7.01
C MET A 2 8.80 -2.58 5.80
N GLN A 3 9.84 -3.42 5.78
CA GLN A 3 10.72 -3.55 4.60
C GLN A 3 9.97 -4.07 3.36
N ILE A 4 8.94 -4.89 3.54
CA ILE A 4 8.11 -5.40 2.43
C ILE A 4 7.19 -4.28 1.92
N VAL A 5 6.53 -3.55 2.82
CA VAL A 5 5.69 -2.39 2.47
C VAL A 5 6.51 -1.32 1.73
N GLN A 6 7.71 -1.00 2.23
CA GLN A 6 8.63 -0.07 1.57
C GLN A 6 9.16 -0.63 0.24
N GLY A 7 9.48 -1.92 0.18
CA GLY A 7 9.95 -2.59 -1.04
C GLY A 7 8.92 -2.56 -2.16
N ILE A 8 7.66 -2.89 -1.85
CA ILE A 8 6.53 -2.74 -2.79
C ILE A 8 6.38 -1.29 -3.19
N GLY A 9 6.64 -0.40 -2.23
CA GLY A 9 6.63 1.00 -2.52
C GLY A 9 7.61 1.39 -3.63
N PHE A 10 8.86 0.95 -3.48
CA PHE A 10 9.88 1.15 -4.50
C PHE A 10 9.54 0.46 -5.83
N VAL A 11 8.91 -0.71 -5.82
CA VAL A 11 8.52 -1.43 -7.05
C VAL A 11 7.63 -0.59 -7.95
N PHE A 12 6.70 0.17 -7.38
CA PHE A 12 5.83 1.09 -8.12
C PHE A 12 6.52 2.41 -8.45
N SER A 13 7.38 2.96 -7.59
CA SER A 13 8.07 4.22 -7.86
C SER A 13 9.11 4.13 -8.97
N TYR A 14 9.75 2.97 -9.13
CA TYR A 14 10.83 2.76 -10.11
C TYR A 14 10.35 2.34 -11.52
N SER A 15 9.07 2.00 -11.71
CA SER A 15 8.54 1.58 -13.01
C SER A 15 7.27 2.34 -13.37
N ALA A 16 7.35 3.17 -14.40
CA ALA A 16 6.19 3.90 -14.93
C ALA A 16 5.06 2.95 -15.35
N LYS A 17 5.38 1.80 -15.97
CA LYS A 17 4.39 0.78 -16.36
C LYS A 17 3.65 0.21 -15.15
N ARG A 18 4.36 -0.09 -14.05
CA ARG A 18 3.74 -0.61 -12.82
C ARG A 18 2.94 0.46 -12.08
N LEU A 19 3.40 1.71 -12.11
CA LEU A 19 2.68 2.85 -11.55
C LEU A 19 1.38 3.15 -12.31
N GLU A 20 1.41 3.05 -13.63
CA GLU A 20 0.22 3.18 -14.49
C GLU A 20 -0.77 2.04 -14.22
N ALA A 21 -0.31 0.80 -14.10
CA ALA A 21 -1.16 -0.33 -13.72
C ALA A 21 -1.83 -0.09 -12.35
N PHE A 22 -1.06 0.31 -11.34
CA PHE A 22 -1.61 0.67 -10.02
C PHE A 22 -2.62 1.82 -10.09
N THR A 23 -2.36 2.83 -10.92
CA THR A 23 -3.27 3.97 -11.08
C THR A 23 -4.56 3.55 -11.80
N SER A 24 -4.48 2.63 -12.76
CA SER A 24 -5.62 2.05 -13.46
C SER A 24 -6.51 1.27 -12.50
N GLU A 25 -5.93 0.34 -11.74
CA GLU A 25 -6.64 -0.46 -10.72
C GLU A 25 -7.30 0.44 -9.65
N LEU A 26 -6.58 1.47 -9.20
CA LEU A 26 -7.11 2.44 -8.24
C LEU A 26 -8.25 3.29 -8.82
N SER A 27 -8.25 3.53 -10.14
CA SER A 27 -9.32 4.30 -10.78
C SER A 27 -10.61 3.50 -10.90
N GLU A 28 -10.51 2.18 -11.00
CA GLU A 28 -11.63 1.24 -11.07
C GLU A 28 -12.22 0.96 -9.67
N ASP A 29 -11.40 0.92 -8.62
CA ASP A 29 -11.86 0.76 -7.24
C ASP A 29 -12.26 2.11 -6.63
N GLN A 30 -13.51 2.52 -6.87
CA GLN A 30 -14.05 3.78 -6.38
C GLN A 30 -14.09 3.89 -4.84
N VAL A 31 -14.26 2.77 -4.12
CA VAL A 31 -14.27 2.77 -2.65
C VAL A 31 -12.87 3.08 -2.12
N THR A 32 -11.86 2.41 -2.65
CA THR A 32 -10.47 2.67 -2.29
C THR A 32 -10.04 4.07 -2.71
N ARG A 33 -10.51 4.55 -3.88
CA ARG A 33 -10.24 5.90 -4.37
C ARG A 33 -10.80 6.97 -3.43
N GLU A 34 -12.06 6.86 -3.00
CA GLU A 34 -12.68 7.81 -2.07
C GLU A 34 -11.99 7.81 -0.69
N GLN A 35 -11.56 6.63 -0.22
CA GLN A 35 -10.76 6.50 1.01
C GLN A 35 -9.35 7.12 0.89
N MET A 36 -8.87 7.34 -0.34
CA MET A 36 -7.56 7.93 -0.66
C MET A 36 -7.63 9.40 -1.13
N GLU A 37 -8.74 9.85 -1.73
CA GLU A 37 -8.92 11.16 -2.38
C GLU A 37 -8.88 12.36 -1.44
N GLY A 38 -9.03 12.16 -0.13
CA GLY A 38 -8.90 13.24 0.86
C GLY A 38 -7.52 13.92 0.88
N ARG A 39 -6.51 13.44 0.14
CA ARG A 39 -5.15 14.01 0.10
C ARG A 39 -4.61 14.00 -1.34
N GLN A 40 -4.07 15.13 -1.80
CA GLN A 40 -3.71 15.41 -3.21
C GLN A 40 -2.50 14.63 -3.77
N LYS A 41 -2.54 14.33 -5.08
CA LYS A 41 -1.48 13.82 -5.99
C LYS A 41 -0.72 12.57 -5.49
N LEU A 42 -1.21 11.42 -5.93
CA LEU A 42 -0.70 10.05 -5.73
C LEU A 42 0.83 9.89 -5.83
N LYS A 43 1.47 10.53 -6.82
CA LYS A 43 2.92 10.42 -7.04
C LYS A 43 3.75 10.98 -5.88
N THR A 44 3.33 12.13 -5.35
CA THR A 44 3.98 12.79 -4.20
C THR A 44 3.61 12.10 -2.89
N LEU A 45 2.39 11.54 -2.80
CA LEU A 45 1.91 10.78 -1.64
C LEU A 45 2.59 9.43 -1.47
N CYS A 46 2.87 8.66 -2.52
CA CYS A 46 3.61 7.40 -2.41
C CYS A 46 5.02 7.64 -1.83
N GLU A 47 5.73 8.67 -2.29
CA GLU A 47 7.05 9.02 -1.76
C GLU A 47 7.01 9.51 -0.30
N THR A 48 6.05 10.35 0.09
CA THR A 48 5.99 10.89 1.47
C THR A 48 5.30 9.95 2.46
N ARG A 49 4.23 9.25 2.08
CA ARG A 49 3.51 8.33 2.99
C ARG A 49 4.26 7.04 3.22
N TRP A 50 4.94 6.44 2.22
CA TRP A 50 5.78 5.26 2.50
C TRP A 50 7.02 5.58 3.32
N MET A 51 7.44 6.86 3.37
CA MET A 51 8.47 7.31 4.30
C MET A 51 7.97 7.48 5.74
N SER A 52 6.72 7.91 5.95
CA SER A 52 6.09 7.98 7.28
C SER A 52 5.56 6.60 7.72
N ARG A 53 6.23 5.92 8.66
CA ARG A 53 5.92 4.52 9.03
C ARG A 53 4.45 4.25 9.37
N ALA A 54 3.79 5.17 10.07
CA ALA A 54 2.39 5.01 10.47
C ALA A 54 1.42 5.24 9.31
N GLU A 55 1.61 6.32 8.55
CA GLU A 55 0.75 6.62 7.39
C GLU A 55 0.98 5.63 6.23
N ALA A 56 2.18 5.08 6.10
CA ALA A 56 2.52 4.02 5.15
C ALA A 56 1.64 2.79 5.36
N LEU A 57 1.51 2.34 6.61
CA LEU A 57 0.77 1.13 6.96
C LEU A 57 -0.72 1.32 6.72
N THR A 58 -1.32 2.39 7.23
CA THR A 58 -2.75 2.67 7.02
C THR A 58 -3.09 2.88 5.55
N THR A 59 -2.19 3.50 4.78
CA THR A 59 -2.39 3.63 3.32
C THR A 59 -2.29 2.29 2.62
N PHE A 60 -1.33 1.45 3.03
CA PHE A 60 -1.12 0.12 2.44
C PHE A 60 -2.29 -0.82 2.73
N VAL A 61 -2.86 -0.77 3.94
CA VAL A 61 -4.08 -1.52 4.31
C VAL A 61 -5.25 -1.13 3.40
N LYS A 62 -5.47 0.17 3.22
CA LYS A 62 -6.57 0.68 2.39
C LYS A 62 -6.42 0.29 0.91
N ALA A 63 -5.19 0.29 0.38
CA ALA A 63 -4.90 -0.14 -0.98
C ALA A 63 -4.56 -1.63 -1.12
N PHE A 64 -4.81 -2.48 -0.13
CA PHE A 64 -4.30 -3.85 -0.13
C PHE A 64 -4.77 -4.66 -1.35
N SER A 65 -6.06 -4.56 -1.71
CA SER A 65 -6.63 -5.16 -2.93
C SER A 65 -5.98 -4.64 -4.20
N VAL A 66 -5.89 -3.31 -4.33
CA VAL A 66 -5.30 -2.62 -5.48
C VAL A 66 -3.82 -2.99 -5.65
N VAL A 67 -3.07 -3.10 -4.54
CA VAL A 67 -1.66 -3.51 -4.56
C VAL A 67 -1.50 -4.95 -5.06
N ILE A 68 -2.37 -5.87 -4.63
CA ILE A 68 -2.34 -7.26 -5.10
C ILE A 68 -2.60 -7.30 -6.60
N HIS A 69 -3.70 -6.72 -7.08
CA HIS A 69 -4.05 -6.72 -8.50
C HIS A 69 -2.97 -6.04 -9.36
N ALA A 70 -2.40 -4.94 -8.90
CA ALA A 70 -1.32 -4.24 -9.60
C ALA A 70 0.00 -5.04 -9.64
N LEU A 71 0.21 -6.00 -8.72
CA LEU A 71 1.37 -6.90 -8.72
C LEU A 71 1.10 -8.22 -9.48
N GLU A 72 -0.15 -8.66 -9.56
CA GLU A 72 -0.56 -9.85 -10.33
C GLU A 72 -0.34 -9.64 -11.83
N HIS A 73 -0.60 -8.44 -12.36
CA HIS A 73 -0.34 -8.09 -13.76
C HIS A 73 1.13 -8.33 -14.17
N PRO A 74 2.14 -7.73 -13.50
CA PRO A 74 3.54 -8.00 -13.81
C PRO A 74 3.96 -9.44 -13.48
N GLU A 75 3.40 -10.09 -12.46
CA GLU A 75 3.67 -11.51 -12.19
C GLU A 75 3.24 -12.40 -13.38
N ASN A 76 2.06 -12.16 -13.93
CA ASN A 76 1.55 -12.87 -15.11
C ASN A 76 2.37 -12.58 -16.37
N ASP A 77 2.98 -11.40 -16.48
CA ASP A 77 3.95 -11.02 -17.52
C ASP A 77 5.34 -11.67 -17.31
N GLY A 78 5.54 -12.46 -16.24
CA GLY A 78 6.79 -13.17 -15.95
C GLY A 78 7.77 -12.43 -15.02
N ASP A 79 7.33 -11.36 -14.36
CA ASP A 79 8.14 -10.61 -13.40
C ASP A 79 8.27 -11.38 -12.07
N VAL A 80 9.38 -12.09 -11.92
CA VAL A 80 9.69 -12.90 -10.73
C VAL A 80 9.66 -12.06 -9.45
N LYS A 81 10.10 -10.80 -9.49
CA LYS A 81 10.10 -9.93 -8.30
C LYS A 81 8.69 -9.54 -7.88
N ALA A 82 7.81 -9.26 -8.84
CA ALA A 82 6.41 -8.99 -8.53
C ALA A 82 5.77 -10.21 -7.84
N GLY A 83 5.99 -11.42 -8.37
CA GLY A 83 5.49 -12.65 -7.74
C GLY A 83 6.09 -12.97 -6.37
N GLU A 84 7.36 -12.63 -6.14
CA GLU A 84 7.95 -12.71 -4.78
C GLU A 84 7.26 -11.76 -3.80
N HIS A 85 6.90 -10.56 -4.23
CA HIS A 85 6.16 -9.60 -3.42
C HIS A 85 4.73 -10.05 -3.14
N VAL A 86 4.01 -10.57 -4.14
CA VAL A 86 2.66 -11.16 -3.98
C VAL A 86 2.71 -12.29 -2.95
N ARG A 87 3.63 -13.24 -3.11
CA ARG A 87 3.82 -14.35 -2.15
C ARG A 87 4.21 -13.89 -0.76
N ALA A 88 4.89 -12.75 -0.62
CA ALA A 88 5.28 -12.20 0.68
C ALA A 88 4.08 -11.54 1.40
N ILE A 89 3.24 -10.79 0.69
CA ILE A 89 2.09 -10.07 1.29
C ILE A 89 0.89 -10.98 1.56
N LEU A 90 0.75 -12.07 0.81
CA LEU A 90 -0.32 -13.05 1.03
C LEU A 90 -0.02 -14.05 2.16
N ARG A 91 1.16 -13.97 2.81
CA ARG A 91 1.45 -14.82 3.99
C ARG A 91 0.54 -14.43 5.14
N PHE A 92 -0.02 -15.43 5.80
CA PHE A 92 -0.88 -15.23 6.98
C PHE A 92 -0.22 -14.34 8.05
N GLU A 93 1.05 -14.59 8.37
CA GLU A 93 1.81 -13.78 9.33
C GLU A 93 1.89 -12.30 8.95
N PHE A 94 2.03 -12.01 7.65
CA PHE A 94 2.08 -10.64 7.15
C PHE A 94 0.73 -9.95 7.30
N ILE A 95 -0.35 -10.61 6.88
CA ILE A 95 -1.72 -10.08 6.98
C ILE A 95 -2.08 -9.80 8.43
N LEU A 96 -1.84 -10.76 9.33
CA LEU A 96 -2.12 -10.61 10.76
C LEU A 96 -1.33 -9.46 11.39
N THR A 97 -0.04 -9.35 11.06
CA THR A 97 0.80 -8.24 11.56
C THR A 97 0.33 -6.90 11.02
N LEU A 98 -0.04 -6.84 9.74
CA LEU A 98 -0.50 -5.62 9.09
C LEU A 98 -1.80 -5.10 9.74
N ASP A 99 -2.79 -5.98 9.93
CA ASP A 99 -4.07 -5.64 10.58
C ASP A 99 -3.86 -5.23 12.05
N THR A 100 -3.04 -5.98 12.79
CA THR A 100 -2.71 -5.64 14.18
C THR A 100 -2.05 -4.27 14.29
N CYS A 101 -1.10 -3.97 13.40
CA CYS A 101 -0.43 -2.68 13.38
C CYS A 101 -1.38 -1.53 13.03
N ASP A 102 -2.29 -1.72 12.08
CA ASP A 102 -3.27 -0.68 11.72
C ASP A 102 -4.25 -0.41 12.86
N HIS A 103 -4.72 -1.45 13.56
CA HIS A 103 -5.58 -1.31 14.74
C HIS A 103 -4.91 -0.50 15.87
N VAL A 104 -3.65 -0.84 16.17
CA VAL A 104 -2.87 -0.16 17.22
C VAL A 104 -2.60 1.29 16.81
N LEU A 105 -2.15 1.53 15.58
CA LEU A 105 -1.84 2.88 15.09
C LEU A 105 -3.08 3.76 14.99
N SER A 106 -4.21 3.23 14.51
CA SER A 106 -5.48 3.96 14.43
C SER A 106 -5.94 4.40 15.82
N SER A 107 -5.77 3.56 16.83
CA SER A 107 -6.07 3.89 18.23
C SER A 107 -5.14 4.99 18.78
N LEU A 108 -3.85 4.94 18.44
CA LEU A 108 -2.86 5.93 18.86
C LEU A 108 -3.06 7.31 18.21
N VAL A 109 -3.50 7.34 16.94
CA VAL A 109 -3.85 8.59 16.26
C VAL A 109 -5.06 9.26 16.93
N GLY A 110 -6.07 8.48 17.29
CA GLY A 110 -7.23 8.98 18.04
C GLY A 110 -6.83 9.56 19.40
N LEU A 111 -5.93 8.89 20.12
CA LEU A 111 -5.39 9.37 21.40
C LEU A 111 -4.58 10.67 21.25
N THR A 112 -3.80 10.78 20.18
CA THR A 112 -2.99 11.98 19.90
C THR A 112 -3.88 13.19 19.62
N ALA A 113 -4.99 13.00 18.90
CA ALA A 113 -5.96 14.06 18.63
C ALA A 113 -6.71 14.55 19.89
N ILE A 114 -6.79 13.73 20.94
CA ILE A 114 -7.44 14.08 22.22
C ILE A 114 -6.44 14.78 23.18
N LEU A 115 -5.15 14.50 23.04
CA LEU A 115 -4.08 14.99 23.94
C LEU A 115 -3.38 16.27 23.43
N GLN A 116 -3.66 16.72 22.20
CA GLN A 116 -3.23 18.01 21.66
C GLN A 116 -4.26 19.11 21.93
#